data_AF-A0A411YIH7-F1
#
_entry.id   AF-A0A411YIH7-F1
#
_cell.length_a   1.000
_cell.length_b   1.000
_cell.length_c   1.000
_cell.angle_alpha   90.00
_cell.angle_beta   90.00
_cell.angle_gamma   90.00
#
_symmetry.space_group_name_H-M   'P 1'
#
loop_
_entity.id
_entity.type
_entity.pdbx_description
1 polymer ?
#
loop_
_entity_poly.entity_id
_entity_poly.type
_entity_poly.pdbx_seq_one_letter_code
_entity_poly.pdbx_strand_id
1 'polypeptide(L)' 'MFITTSRFGQGAQQYADQVSARVVLIDGNELGRLMVEHSVGAETQDAYSLKRVDEAFFQAQ' A
#
# COMPACT_ATOMS: atom_id res chain seq x y z
N MET A 1 8.43 -15.97 4.97
CA MET A 1 7.41 -15.05 4.44
C MET A 1 6.51 -15.85 3.51
N PHE A 2 5.20 -15.68 3.63
CA PHE A 2 4.21 -16.36 2.79
C PHE A 2 3.28 -15.32 2.16
N ILE A 3 2.94 -15.55 0.89
CA ILE A 3 2.13 -14.64 0.09
C ILE A 3 0.99 -15.44 -0.56
N THR A 4 -0.20 -14.88 -0.59
CA THR A 4 -1.35 -15.42 -1.32
C THR A 4 -2.15 -14.28 -1.96
N THR A 5 -2.85 -14.55 -3.04
CA THR A 5 -3.80 -13.61 -3.67
C THR A 5 -5.19 -13.64 -3.03
N SER A 6 -5.44 -14.59 -2.12
CA SER A 6 -6.66 -14.71 -1.32
C SER A 6 -6.41 -14.24 0.12
N ARG A 7 -7.24 -14.67 1.10
CA ARG A 7 -7.01 -14.41 2.53
C ARG A 7 -6.45 -15.65 3.21
N PHE A 8 -5.57 -15.44 4.18
CA PHE A 8 -5.19 -16.51 5.11
C PHE A 8 -6.36 -16.86 6.04
N GLY A 9 -6.54 -18.15 6.32
CA GLY A 9 -7.47 -18.61 7.35
C GLY A 9 -6.94 -18.33 8.76
N GLN A 10 -7.84 -18.33 9.76
CA GLN A 10 -7.49 -18.06 11.16
C GLN A 10 -6.36 -18.95 11.68
N GLY A 11 -6.36 -20.25 11.36
CA GLY A 11 -5.32 -21.16 11.82
C GLY A 11 -3.91 -20.79 11.31
N ALA A 12 -3.80 -20.24 10.10
CA ALA A 12 -2.53 -19.78 9.56
C ALA A 12 -2.03 -18.52 10.26
N GLN A 13 -2.93 -17.59 10.58
CA GLN A 13 -2.62 -16.37 11.34
C GLN A 13 -2.16 -16.73 12.76
N GLN A 14 -2.93 -17.56 13.46
CA GLN A 14 -2.59 -18.03 14.81
C GLN A 14 -1.25 -18.76 14.83
N TYR A 15 -0.97 -19.61 13.84
CA TYR A 15 0.32 -20.29 13.75
C TYR A 15 1.48 -19.30 13.57
N ALA A 16 1.31 -18.32 12.67
CA ALA A 16 2.33 -17.29 12.44
C ALA A 16 2.61 -16.44 13.69
N ASP A 17 1.60 -16.20 14.53
CA ASP A 17 1.73 -15.45 15.79
C ASP A 17 2.41 -16.26 16.91
N GLN A 18 2.24 -17.60 16.92
CA GLN A 18 2.72 -18.47 18.00
C GLN A 18 4.15 -18.99 17.79
N VAL A 19 4.60 -19.06 16.55
CA VAL A 19 5.92 -19.62 16.23
C VAL A 19 7.03 -18.63 16.58
N SER A 20 8.10 -19.11 17.20
CA SER A 20 9.26 -18.27 17.56
C SER A 20 9.99 -17.67 16.35
N ALA A 21 9.78 -18.24 15.16
CA ALA A 21 10.32 -17.72 13.92
C ALA A 21 9.51 -16.51 13.45
N ARG A 22 10.18 -15.49 12.90
CA ARG A 22 9.47 -14.35 12.30
C ARG A 22 8.75 -14.78 11.02
N VAL A 23 7.48 -15.10 11.13
CA VAL A 23 6.60 -15.37 9.99
C VAL A 23 5.84 -14.09 9.63
N VAL A 24 5.86 -13.76 8.34
CA VAL A 24 5.09 -12.64 7.78
C VAL A 24 4.13 -13.23 6.76
N LEU A 25 2.85 -12.90 6.92
CA LEU A 25 1.75 -13.28 6.03
C LEU A 25 1.33 -12.03 5.25
N ILE A 26 1.32 -12.12 3.91
CA ILE A 26 0.86 -11.05 3.02
C ILE A 26 -0.30 -11.61 2.19
N ASP A 27 -1.49 -11.07 2.40
CA ASP A 27 -2.69 -11.45 1.65
C ASP A 27 -2.85 -10.61 0.38
N GLY A 28 -3.89 -10.91 -0.42
CA GLY A 28 -4.06 -10.25 -1.72
C GLY A 28 -4.27 -8.73 -1.63
N ASN A 29 -4.91 -8.25 -0.56
CA ASN A 29 -5.15 -6.81 -0.38
C ASN A 29 -3.86 -6.09 -0.02
N GLU A 30 -3.08 -6.64 0.93
CA GLU A 30 -1.80 -6.07 1.31
C GLU A 30 -0.79 -6.16 0.16
N LEU A 31 -0.78 -7.27 -0.58
CA LEU A 31 0.04 -7.40 -1.78
C LEU A 31 -0.30 -6.31 -2.81
N GLY A 32 -1.60 -6.10 -3.10
CA GLY A 32 -2.04 -5.04 -4.01
C GLY A 32 -1.64 -3.64 -3.56
N ARG A 33 -1.75 -3.36 -2.25
CA ARG A 33 -1.31 -2.09 -1.66
C ARG A 33 0.20 -1.88 -1.86
N LEU A 34 1.02 -2.88 -1.53
CA LEU A 34 2.47 -2.84 -1.71
C LEU A 34 2.88 -2.72 -3.17
N MET A 35 2.16 -3.38 -4.08
CA MET A 35 2.37 -3.27 -5.52
C MET A 35 2.19 -1.83 -6.01
N VAL A 36 1.12 -1.15 -5.57
CA VAL A 36 0.90 0.26 -5.92
C VAL A 36 1.94 1.18 -5.27
N GLU A 37 2.19 1.01 -3.97
CA GLU A 37 3.12 1.83 -3.19
C GLU A 37 4.56 1.79 -3.77
N HIS A 38 4.98 0.63 -4.26
CA HIS A 38 6.32 0.43 -4.80
C HIS A 38 6.37 0.33 -6.32
N SER A 39 5.25 0.61 -7.02
CA SER A 39 5.14 0.54 -8.49
C SER A 39 5.59 -0.81 -9.07
N VAL A 40 5.25 -1.91 -8.39
CA VAL A 40 5.52 -3.28 -8.85
C VAL A 40 4.31 -3.78 -9.63
N GLY A 41 4.46 -3.97 -10.94
CA GLY A 41 3.34 -4.40 -11.80
C GLY A 41 2.25 -3.33 -11.97
N ALA A 42 2.54 -2.09 -11.57
CA ALA A 42 1.70 -0.92 -11.74
C ALA A 42 2.56 0.24 -12.24
N GLU A 43 2.02 1.05 -13.14
CA GLU A 43 2.65 2.26 -13.66
C GLU A 43 1.75 3.48 -13.43
N THR A 44 2.36 4.66 -13.27
CA THR A 44 1.60 5.90 -13.22
C THR A 44 1.07 6.20 -14.61
N GLN A 45 -0.25 6.10 -14.78
CA GLN A 45 -0.91 6.47 -16.03
C GLN A 45 -1.01 8.00 -16.18
N ASP A 46 -1.48 8.69 -15.13
CA ASP A 46 -1.63 10.14 -15.10
C ASP A 46 -1.17 10.71 -13.76
N ALA A 47 -0.63 11.93 -13.78
CA ALA A 47 -0.27 12.68 -12.58
C ALA A 47 -0.93 14.06 -12.61
N TYR A 48 -1.85 14.29 -11.67
CA TYR A 48 -2.57 15.56 -11.55
C TYR A 48 -1.98 16.41 -10.43
N SER A 49 -1.73 17.68 -10.71
CA SER A 49 -1.33 18.65 -9.68
C SER A 49 -2.51 19.55 -9.33
N LEU A 50 -2.94 19.54 -8.07
CA LEU A 50 -3.92 20.49 -7.57
C LEU A 50 -3.21 21.80 -7.21
N LYS A 51 -3.60 22.90 -7.86
CA LYS A 51 -3.08 24.24 -7.56
C LYS A 51 -4.15 25.04 -6.84
N ARG A 52 -3.74 25.80 -5.83
CA ARG A 52 -4.57 26.82 -5.19
C ARG A 52 -4.08 28.19 -5.64
N VAL A 53 -5.01 29.08 -5.95
CA VAL A 53 -4.69 30.48 -6.25
C VAL A 53 -4.21 31.14 -4.95
N ASP A 54 -3.06 31.80 -5.02
CA ASP A 54 -2.56 32.64 -3.94
C ASP A 54 -3.09 34.07 -4.11
N GLU A 55 -4.11 34.43 -3.32
CA GLU A 55 -4.73 35.76 -3.39
C GLU A 55 -3.80 36.89 -2.90
N ALA A 56 -2.84 36.59 -2.01
CA ALA A 56 -1.92 37.59 -1.47
C ALA A 56 -0.91 38.07 -2.54
N PHE A 57 -0.51 37.19 -3.45
CA PHE A 57 0.32 37.53 -4.59
C PHE A 57 -0.31 38.63 -5.46
N PHE A 58 -1.64 38.58 -5.67
CA PHE A 58 -2.35 39.51 -6.56
C PHE A 58 -2.78 40.82 -5.88
N GLN A 59 -2.77 40.92 -4.55
CA GLN A 59 -3.12 42.15 -3.82
C GLN A 59 -1.93 43.11 -3.62
N ALA A 60 -0.70 42.63 -3.80
CA ALA A 60 0.52 43.40 -3.57
C ALA A 60 1.03 44.20 -4.80
N GLN A 61 0.25 44.28 -5.88
CA GLN A 61 0.58 45.00 -7.13
C GLN A 61 -0.18 46.31 -7.28
#